data_AF-A0A2W2FW42-F1
#
_entry.id   AF-A0A2W2FW42-F1
#
_cell.length_a   1.000
_cell.length_b   1.000
_cell.length_c   1.000
_cell.angle_alpha   90.00
_cell.angle_beta   90.00
_cell.angle_gamma   90.00
#
_symmetry.space_group_name_H-M   'P 1'
#
loop_
_entity.id
_entity.type
_entity.pdbx_description
1 polymer ?
#
loop_
_entity_poly.entity_id
_entity_poly.type
_entity_poly.pdbx_seq_one_letter_code
_entity_poly.pdbx_strand_id
1 'polypeptide(L)'
;MVRLLDLAWELEARDMPVSIDLPPQDTPILRVVGARGFIRVESWHDAAGRWYFSWGRVQGATVHGTTATETARAAERICEVAR
;
A
#
# COMPACT_ATOMS: atom_id res chain seq x y z
N MET A 1 -10.23 -2.48 -3.67
CA MET A 1 -9.70 -3.87 -3.77
C MET A 1 -8.69 -4.01 -4.90
N VAL A 2 -9.04 -3.73 -6.17
CA VAL A 2 -8.14 -3.90 -7.34
C VAL A 2 -6.77 -3.21 -7.15
N ARG A 3 -6.74 -1.97 -6.64
CA ARG A 3 -5.48 -1.20 -6.51
C ARG A 3 -4.53 -1.70 -5.42
N LEU A 4 -5.02 -2.30 -4.35
CA LEU A 4 -4.13 -2.91 -3.35
C LEU A 4 -3.48 -4.18 -3.88
N LEU A 5 -4.18 -4.92 -4.75
CA LEU A 5 -3.62 -6.09 -5.41
C LEU A 5 -2.52 -5.69 -6.42
N ASP A 6 -2.77 -4.64 -7.22
CA ASP A 6 -1.75 -4.07 -8.12
C ASP A 6 -0.49 -3.67 -7.33
N LEU A 7 -0.66 -3.00 -6.19
CA LEU A 7 0.45 -2.61 -5.33
C LEU A 7 1.14 -3.81 -4.67
N ALA A 8 0.38 -4.82 -4.24
CA ALA A 8 0.92 -6.04 -3.67
C ALA A 8 1.84 -6.77 -4.66
N TRP A 9 1.43 -6.88 -5.94
CA TRP A 9 2.25 -7.47 -6.99
C TRP A 9 3.55 -6.69 -7.24
N GLU A 10 3.48 -5.36 -7.25
CA GLU A 10 4.69 -4.53 -7.39
C GLU A 10 5.66 -4.72 -6.21
N LEU A 11 5.14 -4.86 -4.99
CA LEU A 11 5.97 -5.09 -3.80
C LEU A 11 6.58 -6.49 -3.78
N GLU A 12 5.80 -7.53 -4.11
CA GLU A 12 6.30 -8.90 -4.24
C GLU A 12 7.40 -8.99 -5.33
N ALA A 13 7.23 -8.31 -6.46
CA ALA A 13 8.26 -8.23 -7.51
C ALA A 13 9.57 -7.54 -7.05
N ARG A 14 9.58 -6.90 -5.88
CA ARG A 14 10.73 -6.24 -5.25
C ARG A 14 11.23 -6.99 -4.00
N ASP A 15 10.85 -8.27 -3.86
CA ASP A 15 11.17 -9.14 -2.71
C ASP A 15 10.69 -8.57 -1.37
N MET A 16 9.60 -7.79 -1.37
CA MET A 16 8.96 -7.32 -0.16
C MET A 16 7.80 -8.26 0.19
N PRO A 17 7.87 -9.01 1.31
CA PRO A 17 6.77 -9.88 1.71
C PRO A 17 5.55 -9.05 2.06
N VAL A 18 4.39 -9.40 1.51
CA VAL A 18 3.13 -8.74 1.84
C VAL A 18 2.00 -9.71 2.21
N SER A 19 1.01 -9.20 2.93
CA SER A 19 -0.26 -9.91 3.16
C SER A 19 -1.43 -8.94 3.06
N ILE A 20 -2.56 -9.41 2.53
CA ILE A 20 -3.79 -8.61 2.46
C ILE A 20 -4.76 -9.10 3.55
N ASP A 21 -5.11 -8.21 4.46
CA ASP A 21 -6.22 -8.45 5.38
C ASP A 21 -7.53 -7.96 4.76
N LEU A 22 -8.53 -8.84 4.78
CA LEU A 22 -9.90 -8.57 4.32
C LEU A 22 -10.87 -8.65 5.51
N PRO A 23 -10.86 -7.64 6.40
CA PRO A 23 -11.78 -7.59 7.52
C PRO A 23 -13.26 -7.48 7.04
N PRO A 24 -14.23 -8.10 7.73
CA PRO A 24 -15.62 -8.17 7.27
C PRO A 24 -16.36 -6.83 7.17
N GLN A 25 -15.92 -5.81 7.90
CA GLN A 25 -16.60 -4.51 8.00
C GLN A 25 -15.66 -3.31 7.77
N ASP A 26 -14.37 -3.55 7.50
CA ASP A 26 -13.36 -2.51 7.36
C ASP A 26 -12.79 -2.48 5.95
N THR A 27 -12.16 -1.35 5.61
CA THR A 27 -11.40 -1.20 4.38
C THR A 27 -10.28 -2.26 4.32
N PRO A 28 -10.09 -2.96 3.19
CA PRO A 28 -8.96 -3.85 3.00
C PRO A 28 -7.62 -3.19 3.32
N ILE A 29 -6.74 -3.92 3.98
CA ILE A 29 -5.43 -3.44 4.38
C ILE A 29 -4.37 -4.34 3.74
N LEU A 30 -3.35 -3.73 3.15
CA LEU A 30 -2.14 -4.43 2.77
C LEU A 30 -1.10 -4.23 3.87
N ARG A 31 -0.60 -5.32 4.44
CA ARG A 31 0.52 -5.34 5.38
C ARG A 31 1.79 -5.67 4.62
N VAL A 32 2.80 -4.82 4.76
CA VAL A 32 4.12 -5.01 4.17
C VAL A 32 5.12 -5.28 5.28
N VAL A 33 5.87 -6.37 5.20
CA VAL A 33 6.85 -6.75 6.23
C VAL A 33 8.13 -5.93 6.03
N GLY A 34 8.44 -5.05 6.97
CA GLY A 34 9.69 -4.28 6.99
C GLY A 34 10.63 -4.71 8.12
N ALA A 35 11.87 -4.24 8.06
CA ALA A 35 12.92 -4.49 9.06
C ALA A 35 12.54 -3.99 10.46
N ARG A 36 11.72 -2.94 10.54
CA ARG A 36 11.21 -2.36 11.81
C ARG A 36 9.77 -2.76 12.11
N GLY A 37 9.34 -3.91 11.63
CA GLY A 37 7.96 -4.40 11.73
C GLY A 37 7.09 -4.03 10.52
N PHE A 38 5.78 -4.24 10.64
CA PHE A 38 4.86 -4.11 9.53
C PHE A 38 4.53 -2.65 9.20
N ILE A 39 4.44 -2.37 7.91
CA ILE A 39 3.83 -1.15 7.37
C ILE A 39 2.40 -1.50 6.95
N ARG A 40 1.44 -0.76 7.50
CA ARG A 40 0.04 -0.79 7.08
C ARG A 40 -0.10 0.09 5.84
N VAL A 41 -0.75 -0.43 4.81
CA VAL A 41 -1.06 0.30 3.58
C VAL A 41 -2.57 0.19 3.32
N GLU A 42 -3.20 1.31 3.04
CA GLU A 42 -4.62 1.42 2.71
C GLU A 42 -4.76 2.04 1.33
N SER A 43 -5.90 1.79 0.68
CA SER A 43 -6.26 2.47 -0.57
C SER A 43 -7.60 3.16 -0.43
N TRP A 44 -7.71 4.36 -0.96
CA TRP A 44 -8.97 5.10 -1.05
C TRP A 44 -9.02 5.83 -2.41
N HIS A 45 -10.17 6.38 -2.76
CA HIS A 45 -10.30 7.22 -3.94
C HIS A 45 -11.01 8.54 -3.59
N ASP A 46 -10.66 9.62 -4.30
CA ASP A 46 -11.37 10.89 -4.15
C ASP A 46 -12.73 10.87 -4.86
N ALA A 47 -13.46 11.99 -4.75
CA ALA A 47 -14.74 12.18 -5.42
C ALA A 47 -14.64 12.17 -6.96
N ALA A 48 -13.44 12.39 -7.51
CA ALA A 48 -13.15 12.31 -8.95
C ALA A 48 -12.76 10.88 -9.39
N GLY A 49 -12.75 9.91 -8.47
CA GLY A 49 -12.37 8.52 -8.74
C GLY A 49 -10.87 8.28 -8.88
N ARG A 50 -10.03 9.27 -8.52
CA ARG A 50 -8.57 9.07 -8.48
C ARG A 50 -8.20 8.26 -7.26
N TRP A 51 -7.38 7.25 -7.46
CA TRP A 51 -6.94 6.35 -6.40
C TRP A 51 -5.70 6.88 -5.70
N TYR A 52 -5.66 6.66 -4.40
CA TYR A 52 -4.57 7.03 -3.51
C TYR A 52 -4.23 5.86 -2.61
N PHE A 53 -2.96 5.81 -2.22
CA PHE A 53 -2.49 4.96 -1.13
C PHE A 53 -2.20 5.82 0.09
N SER A 54 -2.27 5.23 1.27
CA SER A 54 -1.73 5.79 2.51
C SER A 54 -0.98 4.68 3.22
N TRP A 55 0.18 4.97 3.79
CA TRP A 55 0.94 3.96 4.50
C TRP A 55 1.73 4.49 5.68
N GLY A 56 1.87 3.63 6.68
CA GLY A 56 2.83 3.78 7.75
C GLY A 56 2.65 2.74 8.84
N ARG A 57 3.35 2.93 9.95
CA ARG A 57 3.31 1.99 11.08
C ARG A 57 2.07 2.19 11.97
N VAL A 58 1.43 3.35 11.84
CA VAL A 58 0.18 3.72 12.51
C VAL A 58 -0.83 4.18 11.45
N GLN A 59 -2.11 4.09 11.77
CA GLN A 59 -3.18 4.54 10.90
C GLN A 59 -3.04 6.04 10.57
N GLY A 60 -3.22 6.43 9.31
CA GLY A 60 -3.22 7.83 8.87
C GLY A 60 -1.88 8.42 8.40
N ALA A 61 -0.79 7.66 8.42
CA ALA A 61 0.46 8.08 7.75
C ALA A 61 0.23 8.12 6.23
N THR A 62 0.51 9.26 5.59
CA THR A 62 -0.03 9.56 4.25
C THR A 62 1.07 9.91 3.26
N VAL A 63 1.06 9.23 2.11
CA VAL A 63 1.81 9.59 0.90
C VAL A 63 0.92 9.27 -0.30
N HIS A 64 0.68 10.25 -1.16
CA HIS A 64 -0.29 10.15 -2.27
C HIS A 64 0.36 9.65 -3.56
N GLY A 65 -0.28 8.71 -4.28
CA GLY A 65 0.11 8.28 -5.62
C GLY A 65 -1.05 7.65 -6.40
N THR A 66 -1.11 7.91 -7.71
CA THR A 66 -2.18 7.60 -8.68
C THR A 66 -1.62 7.23 -10.09
N THR A 67 -2.19 6.25 -10.80
CA THR A 67 -1.68 5.64 -12.08
C THR A 67 -0.64 4.54 -11.88
N ALA A 68 -0.53 3.60 -12.82
CA ALA A 68 0.39 2.45 -12.73
C ALA A 68 1.84 2.86 -12.49
N THR A 69 2.29 3.96 -13.12
CA THR A 69 3.61 4.56 -12.89
C THR A 69 3.76 5.07 -11.45
N GLU A 70 2.71 5.63 -10.86
CA GLU A 70 2.75 6.07 -9.46
C GLU A 70 2.50 4.93 -8.47
N THR A 71 1.84 3.82 -8.86
CA THR A 71 1.81 2.58 -8.06
C THR A 71 3.22 2.00 -7.94
N ALA A 72 3.98 1.93 -9.04
CA ALA A 72 5.39 1.52 -9.00
C ALA A 72 6.24 2.45 -8.13
N ARG A 73 5.99 3.77 -8.19
CA ARG A 73 6.64 4.77 -7.33
C ARG A 73 6.24 4.66 -5.86
N ALA A 74 4.97 4.34 -5.58
CA ALA A 74 4.49 4.08 -4.23
C ALA A 74 5.15 2.83 -3.66
N ALA A 75 5.25 1.75 -4.45
CA ALA A 75 5.95 0.54 -4.07
C ALA A 75 7.43 0.81 -3.75
N GLU A 76 8.13 1.55 -4.61
CA GLU A 76 9.51 1.99 -4.38
C GLU A 76 9.65 2.75 -3.05
N ARG A 77 8.80 3.74 -2.81
CA ARG A 77 8.83 4.53 -1.58
C ARG A 77 8.49 3.71 -0.34
N ILE A 78 7.57 2.76 -0.45
CA ILE A 78 7.25 1.82 0.64
C ILE A 78 8.45 0.92 0.92
N CYS A 79 9.14 0.40 -0.10
CA CYS A 79 10.37 -0.39 0.06
C CYS A 79 11.45 0.39 0.81
N GLU A 80 11.68 1.66 0.45
CA GLU A 80 12.64 2.53 1.14
C GLU A 80 12.31 2.72 2.62
N VAL A 81 11.03 2.81 2.99
CA VAL A 81 10.58 2.99 4.38
C VAL A 81 10.57 1.66 5.15
N ALA A 82 10.42 0.54 4.44
CA ALA A 82 10.36 -0.80 5.01
C ALA A 82 11.73 -1.38 5.34
N ARG A 83 12.77 -1.03 4.57
CA ARG A 83 14.17 -1.38 4.85
C ARG A 83 14.71 -0.63 6.07
#